data_AF-A0A9D6V5Z6-F1
#
_entry.id   AF-A0A9D6V5Z6-F1
#
_cell.length_a   1.000
_cell.length_b   1.000
_cell.length_c   1.000
_cell.angle_alpha   90.00
_cell.angle_beta   90.00
_cell.angle_gamma   90.00
#
_symmetry.space_group_name_H-M   'P 1'
#
loop_
_entity.id
_entity.type
_entity.pdbx_description
1 polymer ?
#
loop_
_entity_poly.entity_id
_entity_poly.type
_entity_poly.pdbx_seq_one_letter_code
_entity_poly.pdbx_strand_id
1 'polypeptide(L)'
;MADQQKPDVTGKGPAFIRETLVVFGEINGQCATLSKDAAEKIKATLSSKGQEIEPLLSRAYMKTVKAGETALACRQLADLLKSSVTGCDEAKAMENLDKLGAELDGLIHKVKTFVVRMT
;
A
#
# COMPACT_ATOMS: atom_id res chain seq x y z
N MET A 1 24.58 19.30 9.56
CA MET A 1 23.53 18.43 10.13
C MET A 1 23.26 17.39 9.07
N ALA A 2 23.42 16.11 9.41
CA ALA A 2 23.41 15.00 8.47
C ALA A 2 22.27 15.14 7.45
N ASP A 3 22.63 15.18 6.18
CA ASP A 3 21.77 14.93 5.04
C ASP A 3 21.07 13.60 5.27
N GLN A 4 19.94 13.67 5.98
CA GLN A 4 19.02 12.57 6.14
C GLN A 4 18.43 12.41 4.75
N GLN A 5 19.15 11.62 3.94
CA GLN A 5 18.87 11.24 2.59
C GLN A 5 17.43 10.71 2.59
N LYS A 6 16.46 11.60 2.39
CA LYS A 6 15.07 11.22 2.19
C LYS A 6 15.16 10.16 1.09
N PRO A 7 14.77 8.90 1.39
CA PRO A 7 15.05 7.79 0.48
C PRO A 7 14.65 8.25 -0.91
N ASP A 8 15.54 8.09 -1.89
CA ASP A 8 15.28 8.57 -3.24
C ASP A 8 14.08 7.79 -3.78
N VAL A 9 12.89 8.34 -3.57
CA VAL A 9 11.57 7.73 -3.85
C VAL A 9 11.06 8.17 -5.21
N THR A 10 11.75 9.12 -5.83
CA THR A 10 11.54 9.58 -7.20
C THR A 10 11.61 8.40 -8.17
N GLY A 11 10.59 8.21 -9.00
CA GLY A 11 10.54 7.10 -9.95
C GLY A 11 10.32 5.71 -9.33
N LYS A 12 10.37 5.57 -8.00
CA LYS A 12 10.26 4.29 -7.30
C LYS A 12 8.86 3.95 -6.79
N GLY A 13 7.89 4.86 -6.94
CA GLY A 13 6.47 4.59 -6.65
C GLY A 13 5.97 3.23 -7.16
N PRO A 14 6.17 2.84 -8.43
CA PRO A 14 5.69 1.56 -8.92
C PRO A 14 6.44 0.36 -8.33
N ALA A 15 7.73 0.51 -7.98
CA ALA A 15 8.49 -0.55 -7.32
C ALA A 15 7.98 -0.78 -5.89
N PHE A 16 7.75 0.30 -5.12
CA PHE A 16 7.24 0.20 -3.77
C PHE A 16 5.83 -0.39 -3.73
N ILE A 17 4.93 0.01 -4.62
CA ILE A 17 3.60 -0.61 -4.67
C ILE A 17 3.69 -2.09 -5.06
N ARG A 18 4.58 -2.48 -5.98
CA ARG A 18 4.81 -3.91 -6.26
C ARG A 18 5.30 -4.67 -5.04
N GLU A 19 6.23 -4.11 -4.26
CA GLU A 19 6.64 -4.71 -2.98
C GLU A 19 5.47 -4.80 -2.00
N THR A 20 4.63 -3.76 -1.91
CA THR A 20 3.42 -3.75 -1.08
C THR A 20 2.44 -4.86 -1.49
N LEU A 21 2.24 -5.09 -2.79
CA LEU A 21 1.41 -6.18 -3.31
C LEU A 21 1.98 -7.56 -2.94
N VAL A 22 3.31 -7.73 -2.95
CA VAL A 22 3.96 -8.95 -2.48
C VAL A 22 3.68 -9.16 -0.99
N VAL A 23 3.83 -8.12 -0.19
CA VAL A 23 3.51 -8.15 1.25
C VAL A 23 2.02 -8.51 1.47
N PHE A 24 1.10 -8.05 0.63
CA PHE A 24 -0.32 -8.44 0.70
C PHE A 24 -0.52 -9.93 0.48
N GLY A 25 0.22 -10.52 -0.46
CA GLY A 25 0.25 -11.97 -0.67
C GLY A 25 0.74 -12.72 0.56
N GLU A 26 1.79 -12.22 1.22
CA GLU A 26 2.30 -12.80 2.46
C GLU A 26 1.31 -12.67 3.63
N ILE A 27 0.68 -11.50 3.80
CA ILE A 27 -0.36 -11.27 4.82
C ILE A 27 -1.52 -12.23 4.61
N ASN A 28 -1.94 -12.45 3.36
CA ASN A 28 -3.00 -13.41 3.04
C ASN A 28 -2.63 -14.85 3.41
N GLY A 29 -1.36 -15.23 3.27
CA GLY A 29 -0.84 -16.52 3.78
C GLY A 29 -0.82 -16.60 5.31
N GLN A 30 -0.57 -15.48 5.98
CA GLN A 30 -0.55 -15.40 7.44
C GLN A 30 -1.92 -15.15 8.06
N CYS A 31 -2.91 -14.66 7.31
CA CYS A 31 -4.27 -14.41 7.78
C CYS A 31 -4.97 -15.68 8.32
N ALA A 32 -4.45 -16.87 8.02
CA ALA A 32 -4.90 -18.12 8.64
C ALA A 32 -4.74 -18.16 10.17
N THR A 33 -3.91 -17.27 10.76
CA THR A 33 -3.78 -17.13 12.22
C THR A 33 -4.90 -16.29 12.85
N LEU A 34 -5.61 -15.47 12.07
CA LEU A 34 -6.70 -14.61 12.55
C LEU A 34 -8.06 -15.30 12.41
N SER A 35 -9.09 -14.69 13.00
CA SER A 35 -10.48 -15.12 12.79
C SER A 35 -10.84 -15.08 11.30
N LYS A 36 -11.65 -16.07 10.84
CA LYS A 36 -12.06 -16.19 9.43
C LYS A 36 -12.66 -14.89 8.87
N ASP A 37 -13.46 -14.19 9.66
CA ASP A 37 -14.08 -12.92 9.27
C ASP A 37 -13.04 -11.82 9.02
N ALA A 38 -12.10 -11.62 9.95
CA ALA A 38 -11.03 -10.65 9.82
C ALA A 38 -10.09 -10.99 8.64
N ALA A 39 -9.71 -12.26 8.52
CA ALA A 39 -8.88 -12.77 7.44
C ALA A 39 -9.51 -12.51 6.06
N GLU A 40 -10.80 -12.81 5.91
CA GLU A 40 -11.54 -12.64 4.66
C GLU A 40 -11.69 -11.16 4.31
N LYS A 41 -11.99 -10.31 5.30
CA LYS A 41 -12.12 -8.86 5.13
C LYS A 41 -10.79 -8.19 4.74
N ILE A 42 -9.69 -8.61 5.39
CA ILE A 42 -8.34 -8.17 5.05
C ILE A 42 -8.03 -8.55 3.61
N LYS A 43 -8.19 -9.83 3.27
CA LYS A 43 -7.92 -10.36 1.93
C LYS A 43 -8.74 -9.68 0.84
N ALA A 44 -10.04 -9.45 1.08
CA ALA A 44 -10.93 -8.77 0.15
C ALA A 44 -10.48 -7.33 -0.10
N THR A 45 -10.12 -6.61 0.96
CA THR A 45 -9.69 -5.20 0.87
C THR A 45 -8.36 -5.08 0.16
N LEU A 46 -7.36 -5.88 0.56
CA LEU A 46 -6.04 -5.89 -0.06
C LEU A 46 -6.10 -6.30 -1.54
N SER A 47 -6.93 -7.29 -1.89
CA SER A 47 -7.11 -7.73 -3.29
C SER A 47 -7.79 -6.63 -4.11
N SER A 48 -8.87 -6.04 -3.61
CA SER A 48 -9.61 -4.98 -4.30
C SER A 48 -8.73 -3.75 -4.55
N LYS A 49 -8.04 -3.25 -3.51
CA LYS A 49 -7.13 -2.12 -3.65
C LYS A 49 -5.92 -2.44 -4.51
N GLY A 50 -5.41 -3.67 -4.43
CA GLY A 50 -4.33 -4.14 -5.27
C GLY A 50 -4.68 -4.12 -6.76
N GLN A 51 -5.86 -4.64 -7.12
CA GLN A 51 -6.35 -4.64 -8.50
C GLN A 51 -6.64 -3.23 -9.02
N GLU A 52 -7.07 -2.29 -8.16
CA GLU A 52 -7.25 -0.90 -8.58
C GLU A 52 -5.93 -0.17 -8.83
N ILE A 53 -4.90 -0.42 -8.02
CA ILE A 53 -3.64 0.30 -8.11
C ILE A 53 -2.67 -0.27 -9.15
N GLU A 54 -2.74 -1.57 -9.42
CA GLU A 54 -1.90 -2.27 -10.39
C GLU A 54 -1.90 -1.64 -11.81
N PRO A 55 -3.06 -1.33 -12.44
CA PRO A 55 -3.07 -0.64 -13.74
C PRO A 55 -2.59 0.81 -13.64
N LEU A 56 -2.62 1.41 -12.45
CA LEU A 56 -2.19 2.78 -12.22
C LEU A 56 -0.67 2.90 -12.11
N LEU A 57 0.06 1.79 -11.86
CA LEU A 57 1.52 1.76 -11.78
C LEU A 57 2.22 2.29 -13.03
N SER A 58 1.60 2.14 -14.20
CA SER A 58 2.12 2.62 -15.48
C SER A 58 1.94 4.12 -15.71
N ARG A 59 1.22 4.83 -14.82
CA ARG A 59 0.93 6.27 -14.97
C ARG A 59 2.16 7.11 -14.64
N ALA A 60 2.32 8.25 -15.34
CA ALA A 60 3.43 9.19 -15.09
C ALA A 60 3.47 9.69 -13.64
N TYR A 61 2.30 9.87 -12.99
CA TYR A 61 2.22 10.29 -11.59
C TYR A 61 2.96 9.34 -10.64
N MET A 62 2.93 8.02 -10.90
CA MET A 62 3.64 7.02 -10.08
C MET A 62 5.16 7.21 -10.08
N LYS A 63 5.71 7.91 -11.08
CA LYS A 63 7.13 8.25 -11.14
C LYS A 63 7.49 9.51 -10.35
N THR A 64 6.51 10.20 -9.75
CA THR A 64 6.75 11.41 -8.96
C THR A 64 7.23 11.08 -7.55
N VAL A 65 7.96 12.01 -6.92
CA VAL A 65 8.40 11.91 -5.53
C VAL A 65 7.22 11.67 -4.59
N LYS A 66 6.12 12.43 -4.76
CA LYS A 66 4.91 12.30 -3.91
C LYS A 66 4.29 10.91 -3.99
N ALA A 67 4.17 10.34 -5.19
CA ALA A 67 3.67 8.98 -5.33
C ALA A 67 4.63 7.96 -4.70
N GLY A 68 5.93 8.19 -4.82
CA GLY A 68 6.96 7.39 -4.14
C GLY A 68 6.86 7.46 -2.62
N GLU A 69 6.66 8.64 -2.03
CA GLU A 69 6.46 8.81 -0.59
C GLU A 69 5.20 8.10 -0.10
N THR A 70 4.06 8.26 -0.80
CA THR A 70 2.81 7.57 -0.44
C THR A 70 2.93 6.06 -0.64
N ALA A 71 3.59 5.59 -1.70
CA ALA A 71 3.82 4.17 -1.92
C ALA A 71 4.72 3.56 -0.84
N LEU A 72 5.75 4.30 -0.39
CA LEU A 72 6.59 3.90 0.72
C LEU A 72 5.79 3.84 2.03
N ALA A 73 4.93 4.82 2.31
CA ALA A 73 4.05 4.80 3.47
C ALA A 73 3.09 3.60 3.43
N CYS A 74 2.51 3.29 2.27
CA CYS A 74 1.68 2.09 2.07
C CYS A 74 2.46 0.80 2.35
N ARG A 75 3.71 0.72 1.88
CA ARG A 75 4.58 -0.42 2.19
C ARG A 75 4.82 -0.57 3.69
N GLN A 76 5.15 0.53 4.38
CA GLN A 76 5.39 0.50 5.82
C GLN A 76 4.14 0.10 6.61
N LEU A 77 2.96 0.58 6.20
CA LEU A 77 1.68 0.18 6.78
C LEU A 77 1.35 -1.29 6.51
N ALA A 78 1.70 -1.81 5.33
CA ALA A 78 1.56 -3.23 5.01
C ALA A 78 2.47 -4.09 5.91
N ASP A 79 3.70 -3.66 6.18
CA ASP A 79 4.61 -4.37 7.07
C ASP A 79 4.12 -4.36 8.54
N LEU A 80 3.57 -3.22 8.99
CA LEU A 80 2.90 -3.10 10.28
C LEU A 80 1.66 -4.00 10.37
N LEU A 81 0.87 -4.08 9.30
CA LEU A 81 -0.27 -4.98 9.18
C LEU A 81 0.17 -6.43 9.28
N LYS A 82 1.20 -6.84 8.54
CA LYS A 82 1.83 -8.18 8.61
C LYS A 82 2.28 -8.52 10.02
N SER A 83 2.95 -7.59 10.70
CA SER A 83 3.39 -7.75 12.08
C SER A 83 2.21 -7.91 13.05
N SER A 84 1.12 -7.15 12.84
CA SER A 84 -0.10 -7.24 13.64
C SER A 84 -0.84 -8.58 13.42
N VAL A 85 -0.90 -9.06 12.17
CA VAL A 85 -1.46 -10.37 11.81
C VAL A 85 -0.64 -11.51 12.43
N THR A 86 0.69 -11.41 12.37
CA THR A 86 1.61 -12.37 13.01
C THR A 86 1.46 -12.37 14.53
N GLY A 87 1.22 -11.20 15.13
CA GLY A 87 0.99 -11.03 16.57
C GLY A 87 -0.40 -11.45 17.06
N CYS A 88 -1.31 -11.90 16.18
CA CYS A 88 -2.72 -12.15 16.49
C CYS A 88 -3.49 -10.92 17.04
N ASP A 89 -3.00 -9.70 16.79
CA ASP A 89 -3.64 -8.45 17.20
C ASP A 89 -4.68 -8.02 16.14
N GLU A 90 -5.85 -8.66 16.12
CA GLU A 90 -6.94 -8.38 15.14
C GLU A 90 -7.37 -6.90 15.11
N ALA A 91 -7.45 -6.25 16.28
CA ALA A 91 -7.85 -4.84 16.37
C ALA A 91 -6.85 -3.93 15.64
N LYS A 92 -5.56 -4.10 15.89
CA LYS A 92 -4.49 -3.33 15.22
C LYS A 92 -4.38 -3.68 13.75
N ALA A 93 -4.57 -4.96 13.39
CA ALA A 93 -4.58 -5.39 12.01
C ALA A 93 -5.71 -4.67 11.23
N MET A 94 -6.93 -4.64 11.76
CA MET A 94 -8.03 -3.91 11.13
C MET A 94 -7.77 -2.40 11.05
N GLU A 95 -7.22 -1.79 12.11
CA GLU A 95 -6.89 -0.36 12.10
C GLU A 95 -5.81 0.00 11.07
N ASN A 96 -4.78 -0.84 10.95
CA ASN A 96 -3.71 -0.66 9.97
C ASN A 96 -4.20 -0.89 8.54
N LEU A 97 -5.12 -1.85 8.35
CA LEU A 97 -5.76 -2.08 7.06
C LEU A 97 -6.62 -0.89 6.63
N ASP A 98 -7.38 -0.29 7.55
CA ASP A 98 -8.21 0.87 7.23
C ASP A 98 -7.34 2.08 6.82
N LYS A 99 -6.27 2.34 7.58
CA LYS A 99 -5.27 3.38 7.24
C LYS A 99 -4.59 3.13 5.90
N LEU A 100 -4.15 1.89 5.66
CA LEU A 100 -3.55 1.47 4.39
C LEU A 100 -4.52 1.63 3.22
N GLY A 101 -5.78 1.24 3.44
CA GLY A 101 -6.85 1.39 2.46
C GLY A 101 -7.11 2.85 2.11
N ALA A 102 -7.15 3.75 3.11
CA ALA A 102 -7.32 5.18 2.92
C ALA A 102 -6.15 5.82 2.15
N GLU A 103 -4.90 5.45 2.48
CA GLU A 103 -3.71 5.95 1.78
C GLU A 103 -3.67 5.48 0.32
N LEU A 104 -4.00 4.20 0.07
CA LEU A 104 -4.10 3.66 -1.28
C LEU A 104 -5.23 4.32 -2.06
N ASP A 105 -6.38 4.55 -1.45
CA ASP A 105 -7.52 5.23 -2.08
C ASP A 105 -7.15 6.67 -2.45
N GLY A 106 -6.52 7.40 -1.54
CA GLY A 106 -6.00 8.75 -1.80
C GLY A 106 -4.95 8.76 -2.92
N LEU A 107 -4.09 7.75 -2.99
CA LEU A 107 -3.12 7.59 -4.07
C LEU A 107 -3.81 7.28 -5.41
N ILE A 108 -4.74 6.33 -5.43
CA ILE A 108 -5.54 5.94 -6.59
C ILE A 108 -6.30 7.16 -7.13
N HIS A 109 -6.96 7.91 -6.26
CA HIS A 109 -7.70 9.11 -6.62
C HIS A 109 -6.77 10.17 -7.21
N LYS A 110 -5.62 10.43 -6.57
CA LYS A 110 -4.62 11.37 -7.09
C LYS A 110 -4.08 10.93 -8.44
N VAL A 111 -3.76 9.65 -8.63
CA VAL A 111 -3.26 9.13 -9.92
C VAL A 111 -4.31 9.22 -11.02
N LYS A 112 -5.58 8.88 -10.72
CA LYS A 112 -6.71 8.97 -11.67
C LYS A 112 -7.01 10.43 -12.04
N THR A 113 -6.98 11.34 -11.08
CA THR A 113 -7.19 12.80 -11.27
C THR A 113 -5.98 13.50 -11.86
N PHE A 114 -4.80 12.88 -11.83
CA PHE A 114 -3.60 13.44 -12.45
C PHE A 114 -3.71 13.36 -13.97
N VAL A 115 -4.42 14.32 -14.54
CA VAL A 115 -4.43 14.61 -15.97
C VAL A 115 -3.12 15.31 -16.28
N VAL A 116 -2.20 14.59 -16.92
CA VAL A 116 -1.06 15.24 -17.57
C VAL A 116 -1.68 16.17 -18.62
N ARG A 117 -1.65 17.48 -18.40
CA ARG A 117 -1.92 18.44 -19.47
C ARG A 117 -0.82 18.23 -20.51
N MET A 118 -1.07 17.37 -21.49
CA MET A 118 -0.43 17.50 -22.80
C MET A 118 -0.97 18.81 -23.36
N THR A 119 -0.22 19.89 -23.19
CA THR A 119 -0.39 21.13 -23.95
C THR A 119 0.90 21.35 -24.70
#